data_AF-A0A8T3N8F5-F1
#
_entry.id   AF-A0A8T3N8F5-F1
#
_cell.length_a   1.000
_cell.length_b   1.000
_cell.length_c   1.000
_cell.angle_alpha   90.00
_cell.angle_beta   90.00
_cell.angle_gamma   90.00
#
_symmetry.space_group_name_H-M   'P 1'
#
loop_
_entity.id
_entity.type
_entity.pdbx_description
1 polymer ?
#
loop_
_entity_poly.entity_id
_entity_poly.type
_entity_poly.pdbx_seq_one_letter_code
_entity_poly.pdbx_strand_id
1 'polypeptide(L)'
;MDPKAEFAELTDDASQSAESELRRIYRLMHAARGIDFRHYKRNTFRRRLARRMAVHSIVELDAYADFLDDNQAELQALCQDVLIRVTGFFRDPKAFKGLSKTVFPALLEKRAVRNPLRIWVPGCASGEEAYSIAICLVEFLGARAPEVPIQIFGTDVNEEIIATARAGRYPESIAEDISEARLKRFFVRIDDGYQVTKSIRDLCLFARQNVTRDAPFSKLDLVSCRNLLIYFDRELQKQVIFQFHYALKRGGFLVLGLAESIGACAGLFELVDNKHKIYQRLTVSNRASRAEAQPAARPASPRQAHGAVTTPIDANWGQREAERLLLSRYAPACVLVDEGMHVVYFQGDTSRYLEHVPGPASLNLRKLAPAVLLVELAHAMQVVRRDGSPVRREGIRLDGGAREVSLEVIPRKLPESNAYGYLIVFEPAPAKLGPGGASAWRARWRANGSIWKSMLGWTRGWKPAPGRAAASPDTSVDPHAGRLQRELESTQDYLHAIIEQHEATVEELKSSHEELLSTNEEYQSVNEELETAKE
;
A
#
# COMPACT_ATOMS: atom_id res chain seq x y z
N MET A 1 -55.21 -3.00 -4.90
CA MET A 1 -53.94 -2.49 -4.35
C MET A 1 -53.53 -3.46 -3.29
N ASP A 2 -52.44 -4.18 -3.52
CA ASP A 2 -51.97 -5.27 -2.67
C ASP A 2 -51.06 -4.67 -1.56
N PRO A 3 -51.45 -4.73 -0.28
CA PRO A 3 -50.69 -4.13 0.83
C PRO A 3 -49.26 -4.71 0.98
N LYS A 4 -49.01 -5.89 0.40
CA LYS A 4 -47.67 -6.52 0.40
C LYS A 4 -46.71 -5.87 -0.60
N ALA A 5 -47.22 -5.24 -1.66
CA ALA A 5 -46.39 -4.53 -2.64
C ALA A 5 -45.90 -3.18 -2.10
N GLU A 6 -46.76 -2.42 -1.41
CA GLU A 6 -46.37 -1.15 -0.76
C GLU A 6 -45.34 -1.35 0.37
N PHE A 7 -45.47 -2.42 1.17
CA PHE A 7 -44.49 -2.71 2.22
C PHE A 7 -43.12 -3.14 1.66
N ALA A 8 -43.09 -3.86 0.53
CA ALA A 8 -41.84 -4.23 -0.12
C ALA A 8 -41.12 -3.01 -0.73
N GLU A 9 -41.86 -2.11 -1.39
CA GLU A 9 -41.32 -0.86 -1.95
C GLU A 9 -40.79 0.08 -0.85
N LEU A 10 -41.49 0.22 0.28
CA LEU A 10 -41.04 1.03 1.41
C LEU A 10 -39.77 0.48 2.09
N THR A 11 -39.61 -0.84 2.17
CA THR A 11 -38.39 -1.45 2.72
C THR A 11 -37.19 -1.38 1.75
N ASP A 12 -37.45 -1.43 0.45
CA ASP A 12 -36.41 -1.32 -0.58
C ASP A 12 -35.94 0.13 -0.73
N ASP A 13 -36.85 1.11 -0.63
CA ASP A 13 -36.54 2.54 -0.70
C ASP A 13 -35.77 3.04 0.54
N ALA A 14 -36.13 2.55 1.73
CA ALA A 14 -35.37 2.83 2.96
C ALA A 14 -33.95 2.21 2.93
N SER A 15 -33.80 1.02 2.36
CA SER A 15 -32.50 0.35 2.17
C SER A 15 -31.63 1.07 1.14
N GLN A 16 -32.23 1.55 0.05
CA GLN A 16 -31.55 2.32 -1.00
C GLN A 16 -31.14 3.73 -0.54
N SER A 17 -31.98 4.38 0.27
CA SER A 17 -31.70 5.67 0.90
C SER A 17 -30.52 5.58 1.88
N ALA A 18 -30.55 4.60 2.81
CA ALA A 18 -29.44 4.36 3.74
C ALA A 18 -28.12 4.04 3.02
N GLU A 19 -28.20 3.31 1.91
CA GLU A 19 -27.04 3.01 1.07
C GLU A 19 -26.53 4.25 0.31
N SER A 20 -27.41 5.17 -0.08
CA SER A 20 -27.04 6.46 -0.64
C SER A 20 -26.28 7.34 0.36
N GLU A 21 -26.77 7.41 1.60
CA GLU A 21 -26.11 8.19 2.65
C GLU A 21 -24.78 7.58 3.07
N LEU A 22 -24.65 6.25 3.14
CA LEU A 22 -23.36 5.59 3.31
C LEU A 22 -22.37 5.97 2.21
N ARG A 23 -22.81 6.02 0.94
CA ARG A 23 -21.97 6.48 -0.19
C ARG A 23 -21.57 7.94 -0.05
N ARG A 24 -22.44 8.80 0.48
CA ARG A 24 -22.10 10.19 0.80
C ARG A 24 -21.01 10.26 1.86
N ILE A 25 -21.15 9.55 2.97
CA ILE A 25 -20.14 9.49 4.04
C ILE A 25 -18.80 8.97 3.50
N TYR A 26 -18.79 7.92 2.68
CA TYR A 26 -17.56 7.45 2.03
C TYR A 26 -16.89 8.53 1.17
N ARG A 27 -17.66 9.35 0.44
CA ARG A 27 -17.11 10.47 -0.35
C ARG A 27 -16.51 11.55 0.54
N LEU A 28 -17.15 11.90 1.66
CA LEU A 28 -16.62 12.88 2.62
C LEU A 28 -15.29 12.40 3.22
N MET A 29 -15.25 11.15 3.66
CA MET A 29 -14.02 10.55 4.19
C MET A 29 -12.92 10.46 3.13
N HIS A 30 -13.29 10.12 1.88
CA HIS A 30 -12.34 10.08 0.77
C HIS A 30 -11.75 11.46 0.46
N ALA A 31 -12.59 12.50 0.44
CA ALA A 31 -12.14 13.88 0.24
C ALA A 31 -11.22 14.34 1.36
N ALA A 32 -11.50 13.95 2.61
CA ALA A 32 -10.71 14.36 3.78
C ALA A 32 -9.36 13.65 3.91
N ARG A 33 -9.26 12.36 3.59
CA ARG A 33 -8.06 11.53 3.88
C ARG A 33 -7.46 10.84 2.65
N GLY A 34 -8.11 10.88 1.49
CA GLY A 34 -7.66 10.24 0.24
C GLY A 34 -7.72 8.70 0.25
N ILE A 35 -8.36 8.12 1.28
CA ILE A 35 -8.56 6.68 1.45
C ILE A 35 -9.94 6.33 0.92
N ASP A 36 -10.03 5.28 0.12
CA ASP A 36 -11.30 4.79 -0.39
C ASP A 36 -11.81 3.66 0.50
N PHE A 37 -12.86 3.95 1.28
CA PHE A 37 -13.46 3.01 2.21
C PHE A 37 -14.53 2.12 1.58
N ARG A 38 -14.88 2.31 0.29
CA ARG A 38 -15.90 1.49 -0.39
C ARG A 38 -15.55 0.00 -0.43
N HIS A 39 -14.25 -0.30 -0.48
CA HIS A 39 -13.69 -1.65 -0.50
C HIS A 39 -13.22 -2.12 0.89
N TYR A 40 -13.60 -1.40 1.95
CA TYR A 40 -13.41 -1.86 3.32
C TYR A 40 -14.60 -2.73 3.74
N LYS A 41 -14.38 -3.65 4.69
CA LYS A 41 -15.43 -4.52 5.19
C LYS A 41 -16.58 -3.71 5.81
N ARG A 42 -17.76 -3.82 5.19
CA ARG A 42 -18.96 -3.04 5.49
C ARG A 42 -19.40 -3.17 6.95
N ASN A 43 -19.38 -4.38 7.51
CA ASN A 43 -19.83 -4.63 8.89
C ASN A 43 -18.94 -3.90 9.91
N THR A 44 -17.62 -3.92 9.70
CA THR A 44 -16.67 -3.22 10.58
C THR A 44 -16.88 -1.71 10.50
N PHE A 45 -17.07 -1.17 9.29
CA PHE A 45 -17.35 0.25 9.09
C PHE A 45 -18.65 0.69 9.75
N ARG A 46 -19.75 -0.04 9.51
CA ARG A 46 -21.08 0.26 10.08
C ARG A 46 -21.07 0.29 11.61
N ARG A 47 -20.37 -0.65 12.25
CA ARG A 47 -20.25 -0.67 13.72
C ARG A 47 -19.51 0.57 14.26
N ARG A 48 -18.40 0.97 13.61
CA ARG A 48 -17.64 2.18 14.01
C ARG A 48 -18.45 3.45 13.75
N LEU A 49 -19.16 3.50 12.64
CA LEU A 49 -20.06 4.60 12.31
C LEU A 49 -21.17 4.74 13.36
N ALA A 50 -21.88 3.65 13.70
CA ALA A 50 -22.93 3.65 14.72
C ALA A 50 -22.41 4.09 16.10
N ARG A 51 -21.19 3.71 16.47
CA ARG A 51 -20.53 4.17 17.70
C ARG A 51 -20.31 5.68 17.72
N ARG A 52 -19.81 6.25 16.62
CA ARG A 52 -19.60 7.71 16.50
C ARG A 52 -20.92 8.48 16.50
N MET A 53 -21.93 7.96 15.81
CA MET A 53 -23.31 8.46 15.83
C MET A 53 -23.87 8.50 17.27
N ALA A 54 -23.67 7.43 18.05
CA ALA A 54 -24.10 7.36 19.45
C ALA A 54 -23.40 8.39 20.36
N VAL A 55 -22.11 8.67 20.16
CA VAL A 55 -21.37 9.72 20.91
C VAL A 55 -22.02 11.09 20.76
N HIS A 56 -22.60 11.37 19.60
CA HIS A 56 -23.30 12.63 19.31
C HIS A 56 -24.82 12.54 19.46
N SER A 57 -25.34 11.40 19.95
CA SER A 57 -26.79 11.15 20.07
C SER A 57 -27.55 11.33 18.74
N ILE A 58 -26.90 11.05 17.61
CA ILE A 58 -27.51 11.10 16.28
C ILE A 58 -27.93 9.68 15.92
N VAL A 59 -29.21 9.49 15.60
CA VAL A 59 -29.78 8.16 15.30
C VAL A 59 -29.92 7.96 13.79
N GLU A 60 -30.28 9.02 13.07
CA GLU A 60 -30.51 8.98 11.63
C GLU A 60 -29.22 9.22 10.84
N LEU A 61 -29.03 8.43 9.78
CA LEU A 61 -27.78 8.40 9.01
C LEU A 61 -27.59 9.65 8.15
N ASP A 62 -28.68 10.20 7.62
CA ASP A 62 -28.70 11.45 6.85
C ASP A 62 -28.31 12.65 7.72
N ALA A 63 -28.88 12.76 8.92
CA ALA A 63 -28.54 13.78 9.91
C ALA A 63 -27.06 13.69 10.32
N TYR A 64 -26.52 12.47 10.41
CA TYR A 64 -25.11 12.29 10.66
C TYR A 64 -24.24 12.69 9.46
N ALA A 65 -24.67 12.40 8.23
CA ALA A 65 -23.96 12.83 7.03
C ALA A 65 -23.93 14.36 6.91
N ASP A 66 -25.02 15.06 7.24
CA ASP A 66 -25.07 16.52 7.32
C ASP A 66 -24.15 17.05 8.44
N PHE A 67 -24.16 16.42 9.61
CA PHE A 67 -23.27 16.78 10.71
C PHE A 67 -21.78 16.67 10.32
N LEU A 68 -21.41 15.67 9.52
CA LEU A 68 -20.05 15.51 9.02
C LEU A 68 -19.62 16.60 8.02
N ASP A 69 -20.56 17.14 7.24
CA ASP A 69 -20.28 18.24 6.30
C ASP A 69 -19.91 19.53 7.05
N ASP A 70 -20.60 19.82 8.16
CA ASP A 70 -20.37 21.02 8.96
C ASP A 70 -19.28 20.86 10.03
N ASN A 71 -18.97 19.61 10.43
CA ASN A 71 -18.04 19.32 11.52
C ASN A 71 -16.80 18.55 11.05
N GLN A 72 -15.81 19.30 10.58
CA GLN A 72 -14.52 18.75 10.16
C GLN A 72 -13.82 17.96 11.27
N ALA A 73 -13.96 18.36 12.55
CA ALA A 73 -13.33 17.65 13.66
C ALA A 73 -13.95 16.25 13.84
N GLU A 74 -15.27 16.12 13.69
CA GLU A 74 -15.94 14.83 13.71
C GLU A 74 -15.55 13.97 12.51
N LEU A 75 -15.51 14.54 11.31
CA LEU A 75 -15.07 13.81 10.11
C LEU A 75 -13.66 13.26 10.27
N GLN A 76 -12.76 14.02 10.87
CA GLN A 76 -11.44 13.52 11.22
C GLN A 76 -11.56 12.37 12.23
N ALA A 77 -12.30 12.54 13.32
CA ALA A 77 -12.43 11.52 14.35
C ALA A 77 -13.06 10.20 13.85
N LEU A 78 -14.07 10.26 12.98
CA LEU A 78 -14.62 9.08 12.28
C LEU A 78 -13.56 8.38 11.43
N CYS A 79 -12.78 9.14 10.64
CA CYS A 79 -11.66 8.58 9.87
C CYS A 79 -10.63 7.91 10.78
N GLN A 80 -10.35 8.49 11.94
CA GLN A 80 -9.43 7.91 12.92
C GLN A 80 -9.99 6.63 13.56
N ASP A 81 -11.29 6.57 13.82
CA ASP A 81 -11.93 5.43 14.46
C ASP A 81 -12.05 4.20 13.54
N VAL A 82 -12.31 4.46 12.25
CA VAL A 82 -12.39 3.41 11.24
C VAL A 82 -11.01 2.78 10.98
N LEU A 83 -9.94 3.56 11.06
CA LEU A 83 -8.57 3.07 10.95
C LEU A 83 -8.07 2.58 12.31
N ILE A 84 -8.39 1.33 12.67
CA ILE A 84 -7.94 0.73 13.95
C ILE A 84 -6.41 0.82 14.07
N ARG A 85 -5.94 1.53 15.11
CA ARG A 85 -4.51 1.83 15.35
C ARG A 85 -3.82 0.87 16.32
N VAL A 86 -4.50 -0.19 16.76
CA VAL A 86 -3.98 -1.06 17.83
C VAL A 86 -2.81 -1.89 17.31
N THR A 87 -1.64 -1.60 17.84
CA THR A 87 -0.35 -2.25 17.55
C THR A 87 0.42 -2.37 18.85
N GLY A 88 1.39 -3.28 18.89
CA GLY A 88 2.19 -3.55 20.07
C GLY A 88 3.51 -4.20 19.68
N PHE A 89 4.51 -4.07 20.56
CA PHE A 89 5.80 -4.68 20.32
C PHE A 89 5.67 -6.21 20.35
N PHE A 90 6.34 -6.89 19.43
CA PHE A 90 6.35 -8.34 19.33
C PHE A 90 4.95 -9.01 19.29
N ARG A 91 3.93 -8.30 18.76
CA ARG A 91 2.56 -8.83 18.60
C ARG A 91 2.55 -10.21 17.96
N ASP A 92 2.00 -11.20 18.64
CA ASP A 92 2.17 -12.64 18.39
C ASP A 92 3.66 -13.08 18.41
N PRO A 93 4.28 -13.24 19.59
CA PRO A 93 5.71 -13.55 19.72
C PRO A 93 6.16 -14.81 18.97
N LYS A 94 5.23 -15.74 18.71
CA LYS A 94 5.47 -16.96 17.93
C LYS A 94 5.80 -16.65 16.45
N ALA A 95 5.17 -15.63 15.85
CA ALA A 95 5.45 -15.21 14.48
C ALA A 95 6.90 -14.70 14.32
N PHE A 96 7.39 -13.90 15.27
CA PHE A 96 8.77 -13.43 15.30
C PHE A 96 9.80 -14.55 15.51
N LYS A 97 9.43 -15.60 16.24
CA LYS A 97 10.23 -16.83 16.32
C LYS A 97 10.28 -17.55 14.97
N GLY A 98 9.18 -17.59 14.22
CA GLY A 98 9.13 -18.11 12.85
C GLY A 98 10.06 -17.34 11.91
N LEU A 99 10.07 -16.01 11.98
CA LEU A 99 11.03 -15.18 11.23
C LEU A 99 12.48 -15.59 11.51
N SER A 100 12.84 -15.72 12.78
CA SER A 100 14.22 -16.03 13.21
C SER A 100 14.66 -17.46 12.85
N LYS A 101 13.74 -18.41 12.81
CA LYS A 101 14.03 -19.83 12.52
C LYS A 101 14.02 -20.17 11.04
N THR A 102 13.15 -19.52 10.27
CA THR A 102 12.87 -19.91 8.88
C THR A 102 13.31 -18.84 7.88
N VAL A 103 12.88 -17.60 8.10
CA VAL A 103 13.04 -16.52 7.11
C VAL A 103 14.46 -15.95 7.13
N PHE A 104 14.97 -15.56 8.30
CA PHE A 104 16.30 -14.92 8.39
C PHE A 104 17.43 -15.83 7.92
N PRO A 105 17.49 -17.13 8.30
CA PRO A 105 18.50 -18.04 7.76
C PRO A 105 18.44 -18.12 6.23
N ALA A 106 17.25 -18.33 5.65
CA ALA A 106 17.08 -18.45 4.20
C ALA A 106 17.49 -17.18 3.44
N LEU A 107 17.20 -15.99 4.01
CA LEU A 107 17.56 -14.70 3.39
C LEU A 107 19.05 -14.35 3.50
N LEU A 108 19.78 -15.00 4.41
CA LEU A 108 21.18 -14.68 4.70
C LEU A 108 22.17 -15.74 4.21
N GLU A 109 21.75 -17.00 3.98
CA GLU A 109 22.61 -18.11 3.57
C GLU A 109 23.39 -17.85 2.27
N LYS A 110 22.75 -17.21 1.28
CA LYS A 110 23.33 -16.96 -0.06
C LYS A 110 23.57 -15.48 -0.35
N ARG A 111 23.59 -14.63 0.69
CA ARG A 111 23.69 -13.18 0.52
C ARG A 111 25.13 -12.74 0.30
N ALA A 112 25.38 -12.09 -0.84
CA ALA A 112 26.66 -11.44 -1.11
C ALA A 112 26.93 -10.32 -0.10
N VAL A 113 28.19 -10.20 0.32
CA VAL A 113 28.67 -9.15 1.23
C VAL A 113 28.29 -7.78 0.64
N ARG A 114 27.67 -6.91 1.46
CA ARG A 114 27.17 -5.55 1.12
C ARG A 114 25.84 -5.42 0.37
N ASN A 115 25.13 -6.49 0.02
CA ASN A 115 23.77 -6.33 -0.54
C ASN A 115 22.78 -6.03 0.62
N PRO A 116 22.04 -4.89 0.61
CA PRO A 116 21.16 -4.55 1.73
C PRO A 116 19.98 -5.50 1.85
N LEU A 117 19.69 -5.94 3.08
CA LEU A 117 18.48 -6.68 3.42
C LEU A 117 17.33 -5.69 3.53
N ARG A 118 16.38 -5.78 2.60
CA ARG A 118 15.30 -4.80 2.44
C ARG A 118 13.97 -5.41 2.86
N ILE A 119 13.37 -4.84 3.90
CA ILE A 119 12.14 -5.32 4.51
C ILE A 119 11.09 -4.22 4.41
N TRP A 120 9.83 -4.56 4.12
CA TRP A 120 8.72 -3.61 4.13
C TRP A 120 7.61 -4.05 5.08
N VAL A 121 7.13 -3.11 5.88
CA VAL A 121 6.03 -3.27 6.83
C VAL A 121 4.93 -2.27 6.45
N PRO A 122 4.02 -2.63 5.52
CA PRO A 122 2.84 -1.83 5.22
C PRO A 122 1.83 -1.89 6.37
N GLY A 123 1.17 -0.76 6.66
CA GLY A 123 0.30 -0.61 7.83
C GLY A 123 1.08 -0.65 9.13
N CYS A 124 2.25 0.00 9.19
CA CYS A 124 3.13 -0.10 10.35
C CYS A 124 2.61 0.60 11.61
N ALA A 125 1.51 1.36 11.52
CA ALA A 125 0.97 2.15 12.62
C ALA A 125 2.09 2.99 13.28
N SER A 126 2.24 2.94 14.60
CA SER A 126 3.27 3.66 15.36
C SER A 126 4.65 3.01 15.32
N GLY A 127 4.89 2.02 14.46
CA GLY A 127 6.21 1.50 14.11
C GLY A 127 6.70 0.31 14.95
N GLU A 128 5.91 -0.17 15.91
CA GLU A 128 6.28 -1.25 16.84
C GLU A 128 6.64 -2.54 16.11
N GLU A 129 5.91 -2.91 15.05
CA GLU A 129 6.24 -4.10 14.25
C GLU A 129 7.58 -3.93 13.51
N ALA A 130 7.81 -2.78 12.87
CA ALA A 130 9.06 -2.50 12.17
C ALA A 130 10.27 -2.56 13.12
N TYR A 131 10.14 -1.97 14.31
CA TYR A 131 11.17 -2.04 15.34
C TYR A 131 11.32 -3.44 15.94
N SER A 132 10.24 -4.20 16.10
CA SER A 132 10.30 -5.59 16.57
C SER A 132 11.07 -6.48 15.60
N ILE A 133 10.83 -6.32 14.29
CA ILE A 133 11.58 -7.01 13.24
C ILE A 133 13.05 -6.59 13.28
N ALA A 134 13.35 -5.29 13.42
CA ALA A 134 14.71 -4.77 13.51
C ALA A 134 15.47 -5.39 14.70
N ILE A 135 14.85 -5.43 15.88
CA ILE A 135 15.41 -6.02 17.09
C ILE A 135 15.65 -7.51 16.89
N CYS A 136 14.66 -8.27 16.40
CA CYS A 136 14.83 -9.71 16.14
C CYS A 136 15.96 -9.99 15.15
N LEU A 137 16.11 -9.16 14.11
CA LEU A 137 17.15 -9.31 13.11
C LEU A 137 18.54 -9.00 13.68
N VAL A 138 18.68 -7.96 14.50
CA VAL A 138 19.93 -7.62 15.19
C VAL A 138 20.30 -8.70 16.21
N GLU A 139 19.33 -9.25 16.93
CA GLU A 139 19.55 -10.40 17.83
C GLU A 139 20.02 -11.63 17.06
N PHE A 140 19.39 -11.94 15.92
CA PHE A 140 19.76 -13.06 15.06
C PHE A 140 21.17 -12.92 14.48
N LEU A 141 21.55 -11.73 14.02
CA LEU A 141 22.85 -11.46 13.42
C LEU A 141 23.98 -11.41 14.46
N GLY A 142 23.68 -11.06 15.71
CA GLY A 142 24.68 -10.96 16.78
C GLY A 142 25.84 -10.03 16.40
N ALA A 143 27.07 -10.53 16.52
CA ALA A 143 28.28 -9.76 16.17
C ALA A 143 28.37 -9.38 14.68
N ARG A 144 27.64 -10.07 13.79
CA ARG A 144 27.63 -9.80 12.34
C ARG A 144 26.69 -8.66 11.94
N ALA A 145 25.90 -8.13 12.88
CA ALA A 145 24.91 -7.09 12.57
C ALA A 145 25.50 -5.86 11.85
N PRO A 146 26.71 -5.35 12.19
CA PRO A 146 27.30 -4.22 11.47
C PRO A 146 27.75 -4.52 10.03
N GLU A 147 27.92 -5.81 9.68
CA GLU A 147 28.42 -6.22 8.36
C GLU A 147 27.31 -6.34 7.30
N VAL A 148 26.06 -6.43 7.75
CA VAL A 148 24.89 -6.61 6.90
C VAL A 148 24.13 -5.28 6.82
N PRO A 149 24.13 -4.58 5.68
CA PRO A 149 23.31 -3.38 5.53
C PRO A 149 21.83 -3.77 5.61
N ILE A 150 21.06 -3.09 6.46
CA ILE A 150 19.63 -3.38 6.68
C ILE A 150 18.83 -2.11 6.38
N GLN A 151 17.70 -2.28 5.69
CA GLN A 151 16.73 -1.21 5.45
C GLN A 151 15.32 -1.76 5.69
N ILE A 152 14.63 -1.20 6.67
CA ILE A 152 13.26 -1.56 7.02
C ILE A 152 12.37 -0.37 6.69
N PHE A 153 11.50 -0.51 5.71
CA PHE A 153 10.52 0.49 5.33
C PHE A 153 9.24 0.26 6.15
N GLY A 154 8.87 1.20 7.01
CA GLY A 154 7.57 1.21 7.69
C GLY A 154 6.66 2.23 7.01
N THR A 155 5.48 1.82 6.57
CA THR A 155 4.56 2.76 5.91
C THR A 155 3.14 2.65 6.40
N ASP A 156 2.47 3.79 6.48
CA ASP A 156 1.07 3.89 6.90
C ASP A 156 0.38 5.05 6.16
N VAL A 157 -0.95 5.02 6.07
CA VAL A 157 -1.74 6.10 5.47
C VAL A 157 -1.82 7.33 6.37
N ASN A 158 -1.60 7.16 7.67
CA ASN A 158 -1.74 8.22 8.65
C ASN A 158 -0.40 8.90 8.97
N GLU A 159 -0.24 10.17 8.62
CA GLU A 159 1.00 10.92 8.89
C GLU A 159 1.25 11.12 10.40
N GLU A 160 0.20 11.32 11.19
CA GLU A 160 0.31 11.56 12.64
C GLU A 160 0.95 10.36 13.34
N ILE A 161 0.54 9.14 12.98
CA ILE A 161 1.08 7.92 13.59
C ILE A 161 2.49 7.60 13.09
N ILE A 162 2.78 7.96 11.83
CA ILE A 162 4.13 7.87 11.26
C ILE A 162 5.09 8.81 11.98
N ALA A 163 4.64 9.98 12.44
CA ALA A 163 5.47 10.87 13.25
C ALA A 163 5.90 10.20 14.57
N THR A 164 5.00 9.47 15.23
CA THR A 164 5.33 8.65 16.41
C THR A 164 6.36 7.58 16.08
N ALA A 165 6.19 6.86 14.96
CA ALA A 165 7.15 5.85 14.50
C ALA A 165 8.55 6.45 14.27
N ARG A 166 8.64 7.61 13.61
CA ARG A 166 9.91 8.34 13.38
C ARG A 166 10.57 8.78 14.67
N ALA A 167 9.79 9.29 15.62
CA ALA A 167 10.30 9.68 16.94
C ALA A 167 10.82 8.45 17.72
N GLY A 168 10.14 7.31 17.56
CA GLY A 168 10.42 6.06 18.25
C GLY A 168 10.28 6.21 19.77
N ARG A 169 9.36 7.07 20.22
CA ARG A 169 9.05 7.33 21.63
C ARG A 169 7.72 6.67 21.97
N TYR A 170 7.70 5.95 23.08
CA TYR A 170 6.62 5.08 23.47
C TYR A 170 6.35 5.20 24.98
N PRO A 171 5.10 4.99 25.41
CA PRO A 171 4.72 5.06 26.82
C PRO A 171 5.38 3.95 27.64
N GLU A 172 5.36 4.08 28.96
CA GLU A 172 5.91 3.08 29.87
C GLU A 172 5.25 1.69 29.75
N SER A 173 3.97 1.65 29.34
CA SER A 173 3.19 0.41 29.17
C SER A 173 3.79 -0.59 28.18
N ILE A 174 4.67 -0.16 27.25
CA ILE A 174 5.35 -1.12 26.35
C ILE A 174 6.23 -2.12 27.12
N ALA A 175 6.56 -1.85 28.39
CA ALA A 175 7.33 -2.75 29.21
C ALA A 175 6.61 -4.09 29.48
N GLU A 176 5.28 -4.14 29.32
CA GLU A 176 4.48 -5.35 29.45
C GLU A 176 4.70 -6.31 28.26
N ASP A 177 4.92 -5.77 27.07
CA ASP A 177 5.07 -6.53 25.82
C ASP A 177 6.53 -6.91 25.50
N ILE A 178 7.49 -6.32 26.21
CA ILE A 178 8.92 -6.42 25.90
C ILE A 178 9.67 -7.00 27.08
N SER A 179 10.51 -8.01 26.83
CA SER A 179 11.37 -8.57 27.88
C SER A 179 12.33 -7.52 28.45
N GLU A 180 12.63 -7.61 29.75
CA GLU A 180 13.58 -6.70 30.41
C GLU A 180 14.93 -6.63 29.69
N ALA A 181 15.43 -7.76 29.19
CA ALA A 181 16.69 -7.82 28.47
C ALA A 181 16.66 -6.98 27.18
N ARG A 182 15.52 -6.97 26.47
CA ARG A 182 15.34 -6.14 25.28
C ARG A 182 15.14 -4.67 25.62
N LEU A 183 14.35 -4.36 26.66
CA LEU A 183 14.19 -2.99 27.17
C LEU A 183 15.54 -2.38 27.51
N LYS A 184 16.34 -3.07 28.35
CA LYS A 184 17.67 -2.61 28.78
C LYS A 184 18.65 -2.42 27.61
N ARG A 185 18.53 -3.22 26.54
CA ARG A 185 19.49 -3.23 25.43
C ARG A 185 19.11 -2.31 24.28
N PHE A 186 17.82 -2.22 23.94
CA PHE A 186 17.35 -1.57 22.71
C PHE A 186 16.53 -0.30 22.94
N PHE A 187 16.26 0.04 24.20
CA PHE A 187 15.53 1.25 24.58
C PHE A 187 16.33 2.08 25.57
N VAL A 188 16.11 3.39 25.51
CA VAL A 188 16.61 4.37 26.48
C VAL A 188 15.41 4.88 27.25
N ARG A 189 15.47 4.81 28.59
CA ARG A 189 14.41 5.38 29.43
C ARG A 189 14.47 6.91 29.37
N ILE A 190 13.32 7.53 29.18
CA ILE A 190 13.10 8.98 29.13
C ILE A 190 12.01 9.36 30.13
N ASP A 191 11.81 10.66 30.37
CA ASP A 191 10.89 11.15 31.42
C ASP A 191 9.47 10.55 31.31
N ASP A 192 8.94 10.42 30.09
CA ASP A 192 7.58 9.92 29.83
C ASP A 192 7.54 8.52 29.19
N GLY A 193 8.54 7.67 29.45
CA GLY A 193 8.54 6.28 29.00
C GLY A 193 9.86 5.82 28.37
N TYR A 194 9.81 5.30 27.15
CA TYR A 194 10.96 4.71 26.48
C TYR A 194 11.16 5.27 25.07
N GLN A 195 12.42 5.42 24.67
CA GLN A 195 12.79 5.73 23.29
C GLN A 195 13.65 4.62 22.69
N VAL A 196 13.31 4.17 21.48
CA VAL A 196 14.12 3.19 20.75
C VAL A 196 15.52 3.77 20.50
N THR A 197 16.55 2.96 20.77
CA THR A 197 17.95 3.33 20.56
C THR A 197 18.21 3.77 19.12
N LYS A 198 19.11 4.75 18.96
CA LYS A 198 19.44 5.30 17.64
C LYS A 198 19.92 4.22 16.66
N SER A 199 20.70 3.25 17.14
CA SER A 199 21.21 2.14 16.32
C SER A 199 20.10 1.28 15.69
N ILE A 200 18.96 1.13 16.36
CA ILE A 200 17.79 0.44 15.80
C ILE A 200 16.98 1.39 14.91
N ARG A 201 16.80 2.65 15.33
CA ARG A 201 16.06 3.66 14.53
C ARG A 201 16.69 3.93 13.18
N ASP A 202 18.01 3.96 13.09
CA ASP A 202 18.74 4.20 11.84
C ASP A 202 18.55 3.05 10.82
N LEU A 203 18.02 1.88 11.24
CA LEU A 203 17.65 0.78 10.33
C LEU A 203 16.26 0.96 9.70
N CYS A 204 15.42 1.82 10.28
CA CYS A 204 14.01 1.97 9.93
C CYS A 204 13.75 3.32 9.24
N LEU A 205 13.12 3.26 8.07
CA LEU A 205 12.67 4.43 7.30
C LEU A 205 11.14 4.46 7.29
N PHE A 206 10.56 5.53 7.82
CA PHE A 206 9.11 5.68 7.90
C PHE A 206 8.56 6.72 6.93
N ALA A 207 7.57 6.33 6.14
CA ALA A 207 6.94 7.19 5.15
C ALA A 207 5.41 7.00 5.11
N ARG A 208 4.68 8.06 4.78
CA ARG A 208 3.27 7.94 4.48
C ARG A 208 3.09 7.27 3.13
N GLN A 209 2.29 6.21 3.09
CA GLN A 209 1.96 5.49 1.87
C GLN A 209 0.60 4.81 1.99
N ASN A 210 -0.20 4.91 0.94
CA ASN A 210 -1.39 4.12 0.76
C ASN A 210 -1.09 2.88 -0.07
N VAL A 211 -1.04 1.71 0.57
CA VAL A 211 -0.74 0.42 -0.07
C VAL A 211 -1.69 0.05 -1.22
N THR A 212 -2.88 0.65 -1.26
CA THR A 212 -3.89 0.34 -2.29
C THR A 212 -3.75 1.20 -3.55
N ARG A 213 -2.99 2.31 -3.48
CA ARG A 213 -2.89 3.30 -4.57
C ARG A 213 -1.47 3.61 -4.98
N ASP A 214 -0.58 3.75 -3.99
CA ASP A 214 0.79 4.18 -4.22
C ASP A 214 1.65 3.00 -4.71
N ALA A 215 2.61 3.30 -5.57
CA ALA A 215 3.52 2.29 -6.09
C ALA A 215 4.33 1.62 -4.95
N PRO A 216 4.46 0.27 -4.95
CA PRO A 216 5.19 -0.43 -3.91
C PRO A 216 6.71 -0.23 -4.06
N PHE A 217 7.45 -0.46 -2.97
CA PHE A 217 8.91 -0.60 -3.06
C PHE A 217 9.25 -1.84 -3.91
N SER A 218 10.28 -1.78 -4.74
CA SER A 218 10.72 -2.93 -5.53
C SER A 218 11.96 -3.59 -4.93
N LYS A 219 12.20 -4.86 -5.30
CA LYS A 219 13.38 -5.64 -4.88
C LYS A 219 13.49 -5.75 -3.35
N LEU A 220 12.39 -6.11 -2.69
CA LEU A 220 12.32 -6.43 -1.27
C LEU A 220 12.68 -7.89 -1.01
N ASP A 221 13.27 -8.17 0.15
CA ASP A 221 13.56 -9.54 0.58
C ASP A 221 12.43 -10.11 1.47
N LEU A 222 11.76 -9.23 2.22
CA LEU A 222 10.65 -9.57 3.10
C LEU A 222 9.57 -8.47 3.05
N VAL A 223 8.31 -8.89 3.02
CA VAL A 223 7.14 -8.04 3.31
C VAL A 223 6.44 -8.63 4.53
N SER A 224 6.22 -7.82 5.56
CA SER A 224 5.41 -8.17 6.74
C SER A 224 4.14 -7.32 6.73
N CYS A 225 3.03 -7.90 6.29
CA CYS A 225 1.75 -7.23 6.20
C CYS A 225 0.78 -7.93 7.14
N ARG A 226 0.75 -7.49 8.40
CA ARG A 226 -0.02 -8.16 9.45
C ARG A 226 -1.14 -7.27 9.95
N ASN A 227 -2.32 -7.86 10.13
CA ASN A 227 -3.50 -7.20 10.68
C ASN A 227 -3.96 -5.96 9.88
N LEU A 228 -3.70 -5.95 8.57
CA LEU A 228 -4.10 -4.88 7.63
C LEU A 228 -5.12 -5.39 6.60
N LEU A 229 -4.92 -6.59 6.06
CA LEU A 229 -5.80 -7.17 5.05
C LEU A 229 -7.19 -7.48 5.62
N ILE A 230 -7.31 -7.65 6.94
CA ILE A 230 -8.59 -7.86 7.61
C ILE A 230 -9.61 -6.74 7.38
N TYR A 231 -9.15 -5.52 7.04
CA TYR A 231 -10.04 -4.38 6.76
C TYR A 231 -10.59 -4.39 5.34
N PHE A 232 -9.98 -5.14 4.43
CA PHE A 232 -10.26 -5.10 3.00
C PHE A 232 -11.26 -6.19 2.59
N ASP A 233 -12.04 -5.91 1.55
CA ASP A 233 -12.77 -6.93 0.80
C ASP A 233 -11.83 -7.84 -0.01
N ARG A 234 -12.37 -8.88 -0.66
CA ARG A 234 -11.55 -9.90 -1.34
C ARG A 234 -10.80 -9.32 -2.55
N GLU A 235 -11.41 -8.39 -3.26
CA GLU A 235 -10.91 -7.72 -4.44
C GLU A 235 -9.69 -6.86 -4.09
N LEU A 236 -9.80 -6.05 -3.04
CA LEU A 236 -8.73 -5.18 -2.58
C LEU A 236 -7.60 -5.98 -1.93
N GLN A 237 -7.92 -7.05 -1.18
CA GLN A 237 -6.92 -8.00 -0.70
C GLN A 237 -6.10 -8.58 -1.87
N LYS A 238 -6.77 -9.06 -2.92
CA LYS A 238 -6.12 -9.61 -4.12
C LYS A 238 -5.20 -8.59 -4.79
N GLN A 239 -5.64 -7.35 -4.94
CA GLN A 239 -4.82 -6.27 -5.50
C GLN A 239 -3.56 -6.03 -4.66
N VAL A 240 -3.70 -5.91 -3.34
CA VAL A 240 -2.58 -5.65 -2.41
C VAL A 240 -1.59 -6.82 -2.41
N ILE A 241 -2.08 -8.06 -2.36
CA ILE A 241 -1.22 -9.26 -2.41
C ILE A 241 -0.45 -9.35 -3.75
N PHE A 242 -1.08 -8.97 -4.86
CA PHE A 242 -0.40 -8.90 -6.16
C PHE A 242 0.74 -7.87 -6.16
N GLN A 243 0.53 -6.71 -5.54
CA GLN A 243 1.58 -5.71 -5.36
C GLN A 243 2.74 -6.25 -4.50
N PHE A 244 2.46 -7.00 -3.44
CA PHE A 244 3.51 -7.64 -2.63
C PHE A 244 4.33 -8.64 -3.44
N HIS A 245 3.69 -9.44 -4.30
CA HIS A 245 4.41 -10.37 -5.19
C HIS A 245 5.36 -9.62 -6.12
N TYR A 246 4.90 -8.51 -6.70
CA TYR A 246 5.73 -7.67 -7.58
C TYR A 246 6.90 -7.03 -6.83
N ALA A 247 6.66 -6.58 -5.59
CA ALA A 247 7.63 -5.91 -4.72
C ALA A 247 8.78 -6.83 -4.29
N LEU A 248 8.47 -8.09 -3.98
CA LEU A 248 9.43 -9.08 -3.47
C LEU A 248 10.43 -9.52 -4.54
N LYS A 249 11.65 -9.89 -4.17
CA LYS A 249 12.62 -10.59 -5.04
C LYS A 249 12.21 -12.05 -5.21
N ARG A 250 12.80 -12.74 -6.20
CA ARG A 250 12.72 -14.20 -6.29
C ARG A 250 13.20 -14.83 -4.99
N GLY A 251 12.41 -15.74 -4.43
CA GLY A 251 12.70 -16.38 -3.14
C GLY A 251 12.49 -15.48 -1.91
N GLY A 252 12.00 -14.24 -2.09
CA GLY A 252 11.61 -13.37 -0.98
C GLY A 252 10.37 -13.87 -0.26
N PHE A 253 10.14 -13.37 0.96
CA PHE A 253 9.09 -13.87 1.85
C PHE A 253 7.97 -12.85 2.06
N LEU A 254 6.75 -13.34 2.19
CA LEU A 254 5.57 -12.59 2.65
C LEU A 254 5.11 -13.20 3.98
N VAL A 255 4.88 -12.35 4.97
CA VAL A 255 4.34 -12.74 6.28
C VAL A 255 3.03 -12.00 6.50
N LEU A 256 2.00 -12.75 6.87
CA LEU A 256 0.65 -12.22 7.14
C LEU A 256 0.26 -12.47 8.60
N GLY A 257 -0.80 -11.79 9.05
CA GLY A 257 -1.42 -12.04 10.35
C GLY A 257 -2.19 -13.37 10.38
N LEU A 258 -2.50 -13.87 11.57
CA LEU A 258 -3.09 -15.21 11.75
C LEU A 258 -4.48 -15.36 11.10
N ALA A 259 -5.27 -14.29 11.07
CA ALA A 259 -6.60 -14.23 10.45
C ALA A 259 -6.55 -13.89 8.95
N GLU A 260 -5.35 -13.79 8.36
CA GLU A 260 -5.14 -13.34 7.00
C GLU A 260 -4.61 -14.50 6.13
N SER A 261 -4.90 -14.45 4.83
CA SER A 261 -4.45 -15.44 3.88
C SER A 261 -4.25 -14.84 2.50
N ILE A 262 -3.49 -15.52 1.65
CA ILE A 262 -3.26 -15.09 0.26
C ILE A 262 -4.47 -15.29 -0.67
N GLY A 263 -5.53 -15.97 -0.20
CA GLY A 263 -6.77 -16.19 -0.95
C GLY A 263 -6.54 -16.68 -2.39
N ALA A 264 -7.16 -15.99 -3.36
CA ALA A 264 -7.07 -16.31 -4.78
C ALA A 264 -5.67 -16.18 -5.40
N CYS A 265 -4.67 -15.70 -4.65
CA CYS A 265 -3.28 -15.57 -5.09
C CYS A 265 -2.41 -16.79 -4.74
N ALA A 266 -3.01 -17.96 -4.44
CA ALA A 266 -2.29 -19.20 -4.11
C ALA A 266 -1.23 -19.61 -5.16
N GLY A 267 -1.44 -19.31 -6.45
CA GLY A 267 -0.45 -19.60 -7.50
C GLY A 267 0.79 -18.69 -7.51
N LEU A 268 0.81 -17.63 -6.71
CA LEU A 268 1.91 -16.66 -6.65
C LEU A 268 2.89 -16.93 -5.51
N PHE A 269 2.47 -17.72 -4.52
CA PHE A 269 3.19 -17.93 -3.28
C PHE A 269 3.12 -19.39 -2.83
N GLU A 270 4.22 -19.89 -2.30
CA GLU A 270 4.27 -21.18 -1.63
C GLU A 270 4.15 -20.99 -0.13
N LEU A 271 3.33 -21.81 0.53
CA LEU A 271 3.18 -21.76 1.98
C LEU A 271 4.36 -22.49 2.65
N VAL A 272 5.19 -21.75 3.37
CA VAL A 272 6.37 -22.29 4.07
C VAL A 272 6.04 -22.65 5.52
N ASP A 273 5.21 -21.84 6.18
CA ASP A 273 4.77 -22.09 7.55
C ASP A 273 3.31 -21.64 7.72
N ASN A 274 2.39 -22.60 7.80
CA ASN A 274 0.97 -22.31 8.00
C ASN A 274 0.68 -21.71 9.38
N LYS A 275 1.44 -22.11 10.41
CA LYS A 275 1.19 -21.70 11.79
C LYS A 275 1.48 -20.23 12.00
N HIS A 276 2.45 -19.69 11.26
CA HIS A 276 2.85 -18.29 11.34
C HIS A 276 2.55 -17.51 10.05
N LYS A 277 1.77 -18.10 9.12
CA LYS A 277 1.37 -17.52 7.83
C LYS A 277 2.56 -16.92 7.06
N ILE A 278 3.62 -17.72 6.93
CA ILE A 278 4.83 -17.37 6.17
C ILE A 278 4.74 -18.02 4.80
N TYR A 279 4.93 -17.19 3.78
CA TYR A 279 4.86 -17.57 2.38
C TYR A 279 6.15 -17.17 1.66
N GLN A 280 6.55 -17.95 0.66
CA GLN A 280 7.68 -17.63 -0.21
C GLN A 280 7.19 -17.29 -1.62
N ARG A 281 7.77 -16.25 -2.22
CA ARG A 281 7.43 -15.82 -3.58
C ARG A 281 7.81 -16.89 -4.59
N LEU A 282 6.82 -17.40 -5.33
CA LEU A 282 7.05 -18.28 -6.46
C LEU A 282 7.48 -17.47 -7.69
N THR A 283 8.42 -18.05 -8.44
CA THR A 283 8.71 -17.59 -9.80
C THR A 283 7.61 -18.13 -10.69
N VAL A 284 6.65 -17.28 -11.07
CA VAL A 284 5.67 -17.64 -12.10
C VAL A 284 6.41 -17.73 -13.43
N SER A 285 6.88 -18.92 -13.79
CA SER A 285 7.18 -19.21 -15.19
C SER A 285 5.84 -19.20 -15.91
N ASN A 286 5.71 -18.42 -16.97
CA ASN A 286 4.55 -18.50 -17.86
C ASN A 286 4.53 -19.90 -18.50
N ARG A 287 3.95 -20.87 -17.80
CA ARG A 287 3.84 -22.28 -18.20
C ARG A 287 2.40 -22.71 -18.43
N ALA A 288 1.49 -21.75 -18.59
CA ALA A 288 0.18 -21.99 -19.18
C ALA A 288 0.28 -21.85 -20.72
N SER A 289 1.12 -22.69 -21.35
CA SER A 289 1.19 -22.95 -22.80
C SER A 289 2.21 -24.08 -23.05
N ARG A 290 1.97 -25.26 -22.47
CA ARG A 290 2.50 -26.50 -23.04
C ARG A 290 1.61 -27.65 -22.61
N ALA A 291 0.51 -27.78 -23.35
CA ALA A 291 -0.12 -29.08 -23.50
C ALA A 291 0.93 -30.07 -24.04
N GLU A 292 0.97 -31.23 -23.39
CA GLU A 292 1.38 -32.53 -23.91
C GLU A 292 2.65 -32.63 -24.77
N ALA A 293 3.74 -33.07 -24.13
CA ALA A 293 4.64 -34.08 -24.70
C ALA A 293 5.59 -34.59 -23.60
N GLN A 294 5.44 -35.86 -23.23
CA GLN A 294 6.51 -36.71 -22.69
C GLN A 294 6.90 -37.73 -23.78
N PRO A 295 8.01 -38.48 -23.65
CA PRO A 295 9.34 -38.08 -23.22
C PRO A 295 10.40 -38.53 -24.25
N ALA A 296 11.57 -37.89 -24.28
CA ALA A 296 12.73 -38.49 -24.92
C ALA A 296 13.98 -38.24 -24.07
N ALA A 297 14.50 -39.33 -23.52
CA ALA A 297 15.77 -39.40 -22.82
C ALA A 297 16.93 -39.19 -23.79
N ARG A 298 17.97 -38.43 -23.37
CA ARG A 298 19.41 -38.77 -23.52
C ARG A 298 20.33 -37.65 -22.98
N PRO A 299 21.63 -37.92 -22.75
CA PRO A 299 22.23 -37.89 -21.43
C PRO A 299 23.01 -36.60 -21.12
N ALA A 300 23.37 -36.48 -19.84
CA ALA A 300 24.29 -35.49 -19.31
C ALA A 300 25.65 -35.51 -20.02
N SER A 301 26.25 -34.34 -20.19
CA SER A 301 27.69 -34.18 -20.21
C SER A 301 28.10 -32.83 -19.61
N PRO A 302 29.20 -32.77 -18.86
CA PRO A 302 29.57 -31.63 -18.02
C PRO A 302 30.51 -30.68 -18.73
N ARG A 303 30.36 -29.38 -18.47
CA ARG A 303 31.37 -28.31 -18.63
C ARG A 303 30.67 -26.97 -18.38
N GLN A 304 31.28 -25.93 -17.84
CA GLN A 304 32.44 -25.70 -16.99
C GLN A 304 32.25 -24.23 -16.57
N ALA A 305 32.63 -23.85 -15.35
CA ALA A 305 32.63 -22.44 -14.94
C ALA A 305 33.45 -21.58 -15.93
N HIS A 306 33.03 -20.33 -16.13
CA HIS A 306 33.80 -19.08 -15.93
C HIS A 306 33.02 -17.90 -16.55
N GLY A 307 32.91 -16.81 -15.80
CA GLY A 307 32.35 -15.54 -16.28
C GLY A 307 31.63 -14.77 -15.19
N ALA A 308 32.38 -14.27 -14.21
CA ALA A 308 31.87 -13.28 -13.26
C ALA A 308 31.42 -12.03 -14.04
N VAL A 309 30.12 -11.88 -14.24
CA VAL A 309 29.54 -10.61 -14.66
C VAL A 309 29.48 -9.73 -13.42
N THR A 310 30.55 -8.98 -13.18
CA THR A 310 30.49 -7.82 -12.28
C THR A 310 29.60 -6.80 -12.95
N THR A 311 28.34 -6.70 -12.50
CA THR A 311 27.54 -5.51 -12.81
C THR A 311 28.09 -4.38 -11.94
N PRO A 312 28.58 -3.27 -12.54
CA PRO A 312 29.00 -2.13 -11.75
C PRO A 312 27.82 -1.62 -10.93
N ILE A 313 28.06 -1.27 -9.67
CA ILE A 313 27.12 -0.45 -8.92
C ILE A 313 26.97 0.84 -9.72
N ASP A 314 25.74 1.09 -10.14
CA ASP A 314 25.41 2.21 -11.00
C ASP A 314 25.71 3.53 -10.27
N ALA A 315 26.80 4.19 -10.66
CA ALA A 315 27.20 5.49 -10.12
C ALA A 315 26.10 6.56 -10.24
N ASN A 316 25.08 6.30 -11.05
CA ASN A 316 23.95 7.18 -11.32
C ASN A 316 22.69 6.83 -10.51
N TRP A 317 22.76 6.03 -9.43
CA TRP A 317 21.58 5.72 -8.59
C TRP A 317 20.86 6.99 -8.09
N GLY A 318 21.61 7.98 -7.58
CA GLY A 318 21.03 9.24 -7.12
C GLY A 318 20.41 10.05 -8.25
N GLN A 319 21.02 10.01 -9.43
CA GLN A 319 20.48 10.63 -10.64
C GLN A 319 19.18 9.95 -11.07
N ARG A 320 19.09 8.62 -11.02
CA ARG A 320 17.87 7.87 -11.37
C ARG A 320 16.73 8.08 -10.39
N GLU A 321 17.01 8.20 -9.10
CA GLU A 321 15.97 8.49 -8.11
C GLU A 321 15.49 9.95 -8.25
N ALA A 322 16.40 10.89 -8.53
CA ALA A 322 16.03 12.27 -8.85
C ALA A 322 15.22 12.35 -10.16
N GLU A 323 15.64 11.65 -11.22
CA GLU A 323 14.89 11.52 -12.47
C GLU A 323 13.52 10.87 -12.24
N ARG A 324 13.42 9.85 -11.39
CA ARG A 324 12.14 9.22 -11.03
C ARG A 324 11.18 10.20 -10.35
N LEU A 325 11.68 10.98 -9.40
CA LEU A 325 10.89 11.99 -8.67
C LEU A 325 10.53 13.19 -9.56
N LEU A 326 11.40 13.56 -10.51
CA LEU A 326 11.11 14.60 -11.50
C LEU A 326 10.09 14.10 -12.54
N LEU A 327 10.21 12.85 -12.99
CA LEU A 327 9.28 12.22 -13.92
C LEU A 327 7.91 12.01 -13.28
N SER A 328 7.81 11.70 -11.99
CA SER A 328 6.50 11.59 -11.32
C SER A 328 5.81 12.94 -11.15
N ARG A 329 6.57 14.03 -11.02
CA ARG A 329 6.04 15.37 -10.75
C ARG A 329 5.82 16.23 -11.99
N TYR A 330 6.62 16.04 -13.04
CA TYR A 330 6.65 16.92 -14.21
C TYR A 330 6.51 16.19 -15.55
N ALA A 331 6.54 14.85 -15.60
CA ALA A 331 6.33 14.17 -16.87
C ALA A 331 4.86 14.22 -17.31
N PRO A 332 4.59 14.43 -18.61
CA PRO A 332 3.25 14.33 -19.16
C PRO A 332 2.68 12.91 -18.97
N ALA A 333 1.35 12.80 -19.01
CA ALA A 333 0.70 11.50 -18.96
C ALA A 333 1.10 10.70 -20.20
N CYS A 334 1.58 9.48 -20.03
CA CYS A 334 1.99 8.64 -21.15
C CYS A 334 1.73 7.15 -20.90
N VAL A 335 1.65 6.40 -21.99
CA VAL A 335 1.33 4.98 -22.01
C VAL A 335 2.29 4.27 -22.93
N LEU A 336 2.96 3.25 -22.42
CA LEU A 336 3.80 2.36 -23.20
C LEU A 336 2.97 1.16 -23.65
N VAL A 337 2.95 0.89 -24.95
CA VAL A 337 2.26 -0.26 -25.53
C VAL A 337 3.19 -1.17 -26.33
N ASP A 338 2.82 -2.43 -26.43
CA ASP A 338 3.46 -3.40 -27.35
C ASP A 338 2.94 -3.25 -28.80
N GLU A 339 3.42 -4.09 -29.71
CA GLU A 339 2.98 -4.10 -31.13
C GLU A 339 1.48 -4.37 -31.30
N GLY A 340 0.88 -5.10 -30.35
CA GLY A 340 -0.55 -5.43 -30.28
C GLY A 340 -1.41 -4.35 -29.64
N MET A 341 -0.84 -3.19 -29.29
CA MET A 341 -1.50 -2.10 -28.55
C MET A 341 -1.91 -2.51 -27.12
N HIS A 342 -1.32 -3.56 -26.54
CA HIS A 342 -1.51 -3.86 -25.13
C HIS A 342 -0.65 -2.94 -24.30
N VAL A 343 -1.25 -2.36 -23.26
CA VAL A 343 -0.56 -1.48 -22.35
C VAL A 343 0.41 -2.30 -21.49
N VAL A 344 1.68 -1.96 -21.63
CA VAL A 344 2.80 -2.49 -20.84
C VAL A 344 3.01 -1.62 -19.59
N TYR A 345 2.78 -0.31 -19.71
CA TYR A 345 3.02 0.64 -18.62
C TYR A 345 2.18 1.92 -18.76
N PHE A 346 1.65 2.43 -17.65
CA PHE A 346 1.03 3.76 -17.54
C PHE A 346 1.93 4.68 -16.70
N GLN A 347 2.04 5.94 -17.10
CA GLN A 347 2.79 6.98 -16.41
C GLN A 347 1.95 8.25 -16.33
N GLY A 348 1.86 8.86 -15.15
CA GLY A 348 1.07 10.08 -14.92
C GLY A 348 -0.45 9.85 -14.93
N ASP A 349 -1.22 10.95 -14.89
CA ASP A 349 -2.69 10.92 -14.87
C ASP A 349 -3.26 10.73 -16.28
N THR A 350 -3.45 9.47 -16.69
CA THR A 350 -4.02 9.11 -17.99
C THR A 350 -5.55 9.10 -18.01
N SER A 351 -6.21 9.26 -16.84
CA SER A 351 -7.69 9.24 -16.72
C SER A 351 -8.37 10.38 -17.48
N ARG A 352 -7.62 11.44 -17.79
CA ARG A 352 -8.08 12.57 -18.58
C ARG A 352 -8.16 12.28 -20.07
N TYR A 353 -7.49 11.22 -20.55
CA TYR A 353 -7.34 10.90 -21.97
C TYR A 353 -7.90 9.53 -22.34
N LEU A 354 -8.00 8.62 -21.36
CA LEU A 354 -8.46 7.25 -21.52
C LEU A 354 -9.72 7.00 -20.69
N GLU A 355 -10.63 6.21 -21.23
CA GLU A 355 -11.93 5.90 -20.68
C GLU A 355 -12.13 4.38 -20.57
N HIS A 356 -13.00 3.96 -19.63
CA HIS A 356 -13.41 2.58 -19.51
C HIS A 356 -14.72 2.37 -20.28
N VAL A 357 -14.65 1.60 -21.38
CA VAL A 357 -15.85 1.19 -22.12
C VAL A 357 -16.54 0.02 -21.38
N PRO A 358 -17.88 0.01 -21.25
CA PRO A 358 -18.61 -1.12 -20.67
C PRO A 358 -18.31 -2.45 -21.37
N GLY A 359 -17.93 -3.48 -20.61
CA GLY A 359 -17.59 -4.80 -21.15
C GLY A 359 -16.46 -5.50 -20.38
N PRO A 360 -15.95 -6.64 -20.88
CA PRO A 360 -14.86 -7.39 -20.25
C PRO A 360 -13.59 -6.53 -20.12
N ALA A 361 -12.98 -6.54 -18.93
CA ALA A 361 -11.78 -5.77 -18.64
C ALA A 361 -10.66 -6.09 -19.64
N SER A 362 -10.07 -5.05 -20.24
CA SER A 362 -9.00 -5.20 -21.22
C SER A 362 -7.96 -4.10 -21.05
N LEU A 363 -6.69 -4.49 -21.04
CA LEU A 363 -5.54 -3.58 -21.10
C LEU A 363 -5.13 -3.26 -22.55
N ASN A 364 -6.03 -3.46 -23.52
CA ASN A 364 -5.77 -3.09 -24.90
C ASN A 364 -6.15 -1.61 -25.08
N LEU A 365 -5.19 -0.79 -25.51
CA LEU A 365 -5.39 0.65 -25.65
C LEU A 365 -6.52 0.99 -26.64
N ARG A 366 -6.82 0.11 -27.61
CA ARG A 366 -7.94 0.30 -28.53
C ARG A 366 -9.32 0.26 -27.85
N LYS A 367 -9.40 -0.35 -26.67
CA LYS A 367 -10.60 -0.46 -25.86
C LYS A 367 -10.65 0.56 -24.72
N LEU A 368 -9.53 1.26 -24.48
CA LEU A 368 -9.37 2.26 -23.43
C LEU A 368 -9.35 3.70 -23.98
N ALA A 369 -9.10 3.89 -25.28
CA ALA A 369 -9.08 5.21 -25.88
C ALA A 369 -10.47 5.58 -26.44
N PRO A 370 -10.93 6.84 -26.27
CA PRO A 370 -12.15 7.34 -26.89
C PRO A 370 -12.10 7.22 -28.43
N ALA A 371 -13.25 7.12 -29.08
CA ALA A 371 -13.34 6.92 -30.54
C ALA A 371 -12.56 7.96 -31.35
N VAL A 372 -12.58 9.22 -30.94
CA VAL A 372 -11.83 10.32 -31.58
C VAL A 372 -10.31 10.08 -31.48
N LEU A 373 -9.84 9.62 -30.32
CA LEU A 373 -8.43 9.33 -30.09
C LEU A 373 -7.95 8.08 -30.83
N LEU A 374 -8.84 7.10 -31.04
CA LEU A 374 -8.53 5.87 -31.81
C LEU A 374 -8.21 6.16 -33.27
N VAL A 375 -8.91 7.12 -33.89
CA VAL A 375 -8.66 7.52 -35.28
C VAL A 375 -7.27 8.14 -35.41
N GLU A 376 -6.92 9.05 -34.52
CA GLU A 376 -5.61 9.71 -34.50
C GLU A 376 -4.47 8.75 -34.15
N LEU A 377 -4.70 7.84 -33.19
CA LEU A 377 -3.76 6.78 -32.85
C LEU A 377 -3.52 5.83 -34.02
N ALA A 378 -4.57 5.42 -34.74
CA ALA A 378 -4.42 4.53 -35.90
C ALA A 378 -3.56 5.17 -36.99
N HIS A 379 -3.79 6.45 -37.29
CA HIS A 379 -3.02 7.19 -38.28
C HIS A 379 -1.55 7.40 -37.83
N ALA A 380 -1.34 7.81 -36.57
CA ALA A 380 0.01 7.99 -36.03
C ALA A 380 0.79 6.67 -36.02
N MET A 381 0.17 5.56 -35.60
CA MET A 381 0.78 4.24 -35.58
C MET A 381 1.16 3.75 -36.98
N GLN A 382 0.35 4.05 -38.00
CA GLN A 382 0.67 3.68 -39.39
C GLN A 382 1.92 4.40 -39.90
N VAL A 383 2.04 5.69 -39.61
CA VAL A 383 3.21 6.49 -40.01
C VAL A 383 4.46 6.06 -39.24
N VAL A 384 4.36 5.86 -37.92
CA VAL A 384 5.50 5.40 -37.10
C VAL A 384 5.99 4.01 -37.54
N ARG A 385 5.07 3.10 -37.93
CA ARG A 385 5.43 1.76 -38.43
C ARG A 385 6.13 1.79 -39.78
N ARG A 386 5.78 2.74 -40.65
CA ARG A 386 6.38 2.88 -41.98
C ARG A 386 7.73 3.61 -41.93
N ASP A 387 7.79 4.70 -41.17
CA ASP A 387 8.89 5.68 -41.25
C ASP A 387 9.81 5.62 -40.01
N GLY A 388 9.48 4.82 -38.99
CA GLY A 388 10.30 4.57 -37.80
C GLY A 388 10.56 5.79 -36.91
N SER A 389 9.89 6.90 -37.19
CA SER A 389 10.14 8.22 -36.57
C SER A 389 8.98 8.64 -35.68
N PRO A 390 9.22 9.44 -34.61
CA PRO A 390 8.14 9.97 -33.77
C PRO A 390 7.11 10.79 -34.55
N VAL A 391 5.83 10.67 -34.18
CA VAL A 391 4.73 11.38 -34.83
C VAL A 391 3.90 12.11 -33.79
N ARG A 392 3.79 13.44 -33.94
CA ARG A 392 2.95 14.32 -33.11
C ARG A 392 1.69 14.73 -33.87
N ARG A 393 0.57 14.78 -33.15
CA ARG A 393 -0.74 15.24 -33.60
C ARG A 393 -1.26 16.25 -32.57
N GLU A 394 -1.74 17.39 -33.06
CA GLU A 394 -2.22 18.49 -32.24
C GLU A 394 -3.67 18.81 -32.62
N GLY A 395 -4.40 19.43 -31.70
CA GLY A 395 -5.78 19.86 -31.96
C GLY A 395 -6.83 18.75 -31.85
N ILE A 396 -6.53 17.66 -31.13
CA ILE A 396 -7.47 16.55 -30.91
C ILE A 396 -8.54 17.00 -29.92
N ARG A 397 -9.79 17.04 -30.36
CA ARG A 397 -10.92 17.49 -29.54
C ARG A 397 -11.61 16.32 -28.85
N LEU A 398 -11.44 16.22 -27.54
CA LEU A 398 -12.15 15.27 -26.67
C LEU A 398 -13.42 15.92 -26.08
N ASP A 399 -14.37 15.11 -25.62
CA ASP A 399 -15.67 15.53 -25.06
C ASP A 399 -16.48 16.50 -25.94
N GLY A 400 -16.63 16.18 -27.23
CA GLY A 400 -17.41 17.02 -28.14
C GLY A 400 -16.84 18.42 -28.39
N GLY A 401 -15.56 18.68 -28.04
CA GLY A 401 -14.89 19.96 -28.26
C GLY A 401 -14.46 20.72 -27.01
N ALA A 402 -14.83 20.23 -25.82
CA ALA A 402 -14.51 20.92 -24.56
C ALA A 402 -13.02 20.83 -24.17
N ARG A 403 -12.29 19.82 -24.68
CA ARG A 403 -10.87 19.60 -24.34
C ARG A 403 -10.03 19.43 -25.60
N GLU A 404 -8.99 20.23 -25.74
CA GLU A 404 -8.02 20.13 -26.83
C GLU A 404 -6.74 19.46 -26.32
N VAL A 405 -6.34 18.38 -26.98
CA VAL A 405 -5.23 17.51 -26.58
C VAL A 405 -4.27 17.34 -27.75
N SER A 406 -2.99 17.20 -27.42
CA SER A 406 -1.97 16.73 -28.35
C SER A 406 -1.47 15.35 -27.94
N LEU A 407 -1.17 14.55 -28.96
CA LEU A 407 -0.77 13.16 -28.88
C LEU A 407 0.55 13.00 -29.60
N GLU A 408 1.54 12.38 -28.96
CA GLU A 408 2.80 12.02 -29.61
C GLU A 408 3.06 10.52 -29.47
N VAL A 409 3.37 9.85 -30.58
CA VAL A 409 3.70 8.43 -30.63
C VAL A 409 5.18 8.28 -30.98
N ILE A 410 5.94 7.69 -30.06
CA ILE A 410 7.39 7.55 -30.14
C ILE A 410 7.75 6.05 -30.18
N PRO A 411 8.38 5.55 -31.26
CA PRO A 411 8.81 4.15 -31.32
C PRO A 411 9.98 3.90 -30.36
N ARG A 412 9.93 2.79 -29.62
CA ARG A 412 10.97 2.39 -28.67
C ARG A 412 11.23 0.89 -28.73
N LYS A 413 12.50 0.50 -28.79
CA LYS A 413 12.88 -0.90 -28.62
C LYS A 413 12.78 -1.26 -27.14
N LEU A 414 12.01 -2.30 -26.81
CA LEU A 414 11.84 -2.73 -25.41
C LEU A 414 13.11 -3.48 -24.95
N PRO A 415 13.60 -3.27 -23.71
CA PRO A 415 14.73 -4.03 -23.18
C PRO A 415 14.39 -5.52 -23.06
N GLU A 416 15.37 -6.39 -23.33
CA GLU A 416 15.28 -7.87 -23.16
C GLU A 416 14.31 -8.63 -24.09
N SER A 417 13.66 -7.95 -25.05
CA SER A 417 12.95 -8.61 -26.16
C SER A 417 13.32 -7.94 -27.48
N ASN A 418 13.32 -8.68 -28.59
CA ASN A 418 13.50 -8.08 -29.92
C ASN A 418 12.20 -7.39 -30.42
N ALA A 419 11.23 -7.14 -29.53
CA ALA A 419 9.93 -6.56 -29.85
C ALA A 419 9.97 -5.03 -29.82
N TYR A 420 9.25 -4.41 -30.75
CA TYR A 420 9.10 -2.95 -30.81
C TYR A 420 7.89 -2.51 -29.98
N GLY A 421 8.07 -1.51 -29.12
CA GLY A 421 7.00 -0.86 -28.38
C GLY A 421 6.79 0.58 -28.84
N TYR A 422 5.69 1.18 -28.41
CA TYR A 422 5.34 2.56 -28.73
C TYR A 422 5.03 3.30 -27.43
N LEU A 423 5.70 4.41 -27.20
CA LEU A 423 5.39 5.32 -26.11
C LEU A 423 4.43 6.38 -26.64
N ILE A 424 3.27 6.48 -26.01
CA ILE A 424 2.20 7.40 -26.38
C ILE A 424 2.12 8.46 -25.31
N VAL A 425 2.40 9.71 -25.67
CA VAL A 425 2.43 10.85 -24.74
C VAL A 425 1.23 11.75 -25.00
N PHE A 426 0.55 12.14 -23.92
CA PHE A 426 -0.60 13.03 -23.93
C PHE A 426 -0.24 14.36 -23.28
N GLU A 427 -0.44 15.45 -24.01
CA GLU A 427 -0.23 16.80 -23.51
C GLU A 427 -1.48 17.65 -23.71
N PRO A 428 -1.90 18.46 -22.70
CA PRO A 428 -2.96 19.43 -22.89
C PRO A 428 -2.48 20.50 -23.89
N ALA A 429 -3.36 20.96 -24.78
CA ALA A 429 -3.00 22.04 -25.69
C ALA A 429 -2.61 23.29 -24.89
N PRO A 430 -1.52 24.00 -25.28
CA PRO A 430 -1.18 25.25 -24.61
C PRO A 430 -2.31 26.26 -24.83
N ALA A 431 -2.81 26.86 -23.74
CA ALA A 431 -3.74 27.98 -23.84
C ALA A 431 -3.11 29.05 -24.73
N LYS A 432 -3.82 29.49 -25.79
CA LYS A 432 -3.37 30.54 -26.70
C LYS A 432 -3.11 31.82 -25.92
N LEU A 433 -1.87 32.04 -25.49
CA LEU A 433 -1.37 33.34 -25.06
C LEU A 433 -1.37 34.24 -26.30
N GLY A 434 -2.04 35.40 -26.20
CA GLY A 434 -2.07 36.40 -27.26
C GLY A 434 -0.67 36.83 -27.71
N PRO A 435 -0.53 37.39 -28.91
CA PRO A 435 0.77 37.69 -29.51
C PRO A 435 1.44 38.84 -28.76
N GLY A 436 2.26 38.51 -27.76
CA GLY A 436 3.00 39.48 -26.96
C GLY A 436 3.93 38.92 -25.88
N GLY A 437 4.23 37.62 -25.88
CA GLY A 437 4.91 36.96 -24.74
C GLY A 437 6.21 36.21 -25.06
N ALA A 438 6.85 36.45 -26.20
CA ALA A 438 8.03 35.68 -26.63
C ALA A 438 9.38 36.14 -26.02
N SER A 439 9.41 37.02 -25.02
CA SER A 439 10.67 37.54 -24.44
C SER A 439 10.84 37.36 -22.92
N ALA A 440 9.85 36.86 -22.18
CA ALA A 440 9.89 36.91 -20.71
C ALA A 440 10.60 35.74 -20.00
N TRP A 441 10.88 34.61 -20.66
CA TRP A 441 11.56 33.47 -20.00
C TRP A 441 13.07 33.40 -20.24
N ARG A 442 13.59 34.01 -21.32
CA ARG A 442 15.05 34.06 -21.60
C ARG A 442 15.80 35.12 -20.80
N ALA A 443 15.10 36.09 -20.19
CA ALA A 443 15.70 37.12 -19.34
C ALA A 443 15.88 36.69 -17.87
N ARG A 444 15.19 35.64 -17.40
CA ARG A 444 15.24 35.18 -16.00
C ARG A 444 16.34 34.14 -15.72
N TRP A 445 17.10 33.74 -16.74
CA TRP A 445 18.15 32.70 -16.66
C TRP A 445 19.58 33.26 -16.70
N ARG A 446 19.77 34.59 -16.80
CA ARG A 446 21.10 35.24 -16.80
C ARG A 446 21.38 36.16 -15.60
N ALA A 447 20.52 36.17 -14.58
CA ALA A 447 20.74 36.94 -13.35
C ALA A 447 20.55 36.06 -12.11
N ASN A 448 21.51 35.16 -11.84
CA ASN A 448 21.89 34.70 -10.49
C ASN A 448 23.06 33.69 -10.53
N GLY A 449 24.12 34.04 -11.26
CA GLY A 449 25.42 33.43 -11.05
C GLY A 449 26.15 34.14 -9.92
N SER A 450 25.99 33.68 -8.66
CA SER A 450 26.94 33.97 -7.56
C SER A 450 26.74 33.20 -6.24
N ILE A 451 25.81 32.25 -6.10
CA ILE A 451 25.50 31.64 -4.78
C ILE A 451 26.12 30.25 -4.58
N TRP A 452 26.88 29.72 -5.55
CA TRP A 452 27.51 28.39 -5.46
C TRP A 452 28.95 28.38 -4.93
N LYS A 453 29.44 29.49 -4.35
CA LYS A 453 30.84 29.63 -3.90
C LYS A 453 31.04 29.70 -2.38
N SER A 454 30.00 29.53 -1.55
CA SER A 454 30.11 29.68 -0.09
C SER A 454 29.69 28.47 0.74
N MET A 455 29.52 27.28 0.16
CA MET A 455 28.96 26.13 0.90
C MET A 455 29.80 24.83 0.85
N LEU A 456 31.13 24.96 0.78
CA LEU A 456 32.08 23.92 1.17
C LEU A 456 33.31 24.59 1.80
N GLY A 457 33.44 24.52 3.12
CA GLY A 457 34.60 25.02 3.87
C GLY A 457 34.41 24.87 5.38
N TRP A 458 34.87 23.76 5.95
CA TRP A 458 34.90 23.51 7.39
C TRP A 458 35.81 24.51 8.14
N THR A 459 35.44 24.90 9.38
CA THR A 459 36.17 24.63 10.65
C THR A 459 35.90 25.69 11.73
N ARG A 460 35.76 25.19 12.97
CA ARG A 460 36.12 25.79 14.29
C ARG A 460 35.43 27.09 14.76
N GLY A 461 34.95 27.06 16.00
CA GLY A 461 34.76 28.27 16.82
C GLY A 461 33.70 28.11 17.91
N TRP A 462 34.07 28.41 19.15
CA TRP A 462 33.42 28.05 20.40
C TRP A 462 32.82 29.31 21.07
N LYS A 463 31.52 29.24 21.48
CA LYS A 463 30.76 29.88 22.62
C LYS A 463 30.95 31.39 23.00
N PRO A 464 30.13 32.00 23.91
CA PRO A 464 28.75 31.74 24.40
C PRO A 464 27.83 33.02 24.50
N ALA A 465 26.64 32.86 25.10
CA ALA A 465 25.53 33.81 25.40
C ALA A 465 25.87 35.01 26.33
N PRO A 466 24.96 35.97 26.65
CA PRO A 466 23.81 35.81 27.60
C PRO A 466 22.55 36.62 27.16
N GLY A 467 21.38 36.70 27.82
CA GLY A 467 20.92 36.41 29.18
C GLY A 467 19.40 36.70 29.33
N ARG A 468 18.85 36.31 30.49
CA ARG A 468 17.45 36.10 30.95
C ARG A 468 16.59 37.35 31.22
N ALA A 469 15.26 37.15 31.33
CA ALA A 469 14.37 37.40 32.51
C ALA A 469 12.88 37.50 32.08
N ALA A 470 11.80 37.16 32.81
CA ALA A 470 11.50 36.46 34.08
C ALA A 470 9.95 36.23 34.20
N ALA A 471 9.54 35.44 35.21
CA ALA A 471 8.23 34.87 35.64
C ALA A 471 7.09 35.89 35.96
N SER A 472 5.79 35.59 36.23
CA SER A 472 5.05 34.56 37.05
C SER A 472 3.50 34.92 37.06
N PRO A 473 2.54 34.33 37.84
CA PRO A 473 2.15 32.93 38.17
C PRO A 473 0.60 32.60 38.20
N ASP A 474 0.27 31.33 38.51
CA ASP A 474 -0.91 30.69 39.17
C ASP A 474 -2.30 30.45 38.50
N THR A 475 -2.66 29.17 38.30
CA THR A 475 -3.74 28.45 39.05
C THR A 475 -3.77 26.95 38.70
N SER A 476 -3.82 26.09 39.72
CA SER A 476 -3.73 24.62 39.63
C SER A 476 -5.11 23.96 39.53
N VAL A 477 -5.35 23.24 38.41
CA VAL A 477 -6.32 22.14 38.32
C VAL A 477 -5.49 20.90 38.03
N ASP A 478 -5.54 19.89 38.91
CA ASP A 478 -4.72 18.68 38.80
C ASP A 478 -5.02 17.92 37.48
N PRO A 479 -4.11 17.96 36.48
CA PRO A 479 -4.33 17.34 35.17
C PRO A 479 -4.24 15.81 35.21
N HIS A 480 -3.78 15.25 36.33
CA HIS A 480 -3.48 13.83 36.49
C HIS A 480 -4.75 13.00 36.70
N ALA A 481 -5.68 13.48 37.53
CA ALA A 481 -6.95 12.81 37.82
C ALA A 481 -7.82 12.64 36.57
N GLY A 482 -7.92 13.69 35.74
CA GLY A 482 -8.68 13.62 34.47
C GLY A 482 -8.01 12.78 33.39
N ARG A 483 -6.72 12.44 33.52
CA ARG A 483 -6.02 11.55 32.60
C ARG A 483 -6.25 10.08 32.96
N LEU A 484 -6.14 9.74 34.23
CA LEU A 484 -6.43 8.39 34.75
C LEU A 484 -7.88 7.96 34.48
N GLN A 485 -8.83 8.89 34.60
CA GLN A 485 -10.24 8.60 34.36
C GLN A 485 -10.54 8.32 32.88
N ARG A 486 -9.89 9.05 31.96
CA ARG A 486 -9.96 8.79 30.52
C ARG A 486 -9.26 7.49 30.12
N GLU A 487 -8.15 7.15 30.77
CA GLU A 487 -7.45 5.87 30.52
C GLU A 487 -8.29 4.68 31.00
N LEU A 488 -8.98 4.82 32.14
CA LEU A 488 -9.91 3.80 32.67
C LEU A 488 -11.12 3.60 31.75
N GLU A 489 -11.76 4.68 31.30
CA GLU A 489 -12.86 4.59 30.32
C GLU A 489 -12.38 3.94 29.01
N SER A 490 -11.18 4.30 28.53
CA SER A 490 -10.64 3.72 27.30
C SER A 490 -10.32 2.22 27.41
N THR A 491 -9.92 1.76 28.61
CA THR A 491 -9.63 0.34 28.85
C THR A 491 -10.89 -0.48 29.06
N GLN A 492 -11.93 0.10 29.68
CA GLN A 492 -13.26 -0.51 29.78
C GLN A 492 -13.89 -0.66 28.39
N ASP A 493 -13.83 0.37 27.54
CA ASP A 493 -14.29 0.31 26.15
C ASP A 493 -13.51 -0.74 25.33
N TYR A 494 -12.21 -0.88 25.58
CA TYR A 494 -11.36 -1.87 24.92
C TYR A 494 -11.74 -3.30 25.29
N LEU A 495 -11.97 -3.58 26.58
CA LEU A 495 -12.38 -4.91 27.04
C LEU A 495 -13.75 -5.28 26.47
N HIS A 496 -14.71 -4.35 26.44
CA HIS A 496 -16.01 -4.58 25.81
C HIS A 496 -15.87 -4.86 24.31
N ALA A 497 -15.03 -4.12 23.59
CA ALA A 497 -14.80 -4.37 22.16
C ALA A 497 -14.17 -5.74 21.87
N ILE A 498 -13.32 -6.26 22.76
CA ILE A 498 -12.75 -7.61 22.65
C ILE A 498 -13.80 -8.68 22.91
N ILE A 499 -14.62 -8.51 23.96
CA ILE A 499 -15.67 -9.47 24.31
C ILE A 499 -16.66 -9.60 23.15
N GLU A 500 -17.15 -8.48 22.62
CA GLU A 500 -18.05 -8.48 21.46
C GLU A 500 -17.42 -9.10 20.21
N GLN A 501 -16.13 -8.86 19.96
CA GLN A 501 -15.43 -9.48 18.84
C GLN A 501 -15.31 -10.99 19.04
N HIS A 502 -15.09 -11.44 20.27
CA HIS A 502 -15.00 -12.86 20.57
C HIS A 502 -16.36 -13.55 20.37
N GLU A 503 -17.43 -12.93 20.86
CA GLU A 503 -18.81 -13.41 20.67
C GLU A 503 -19.17 -13.49 19.17
N ALA A 504 -18.85 -12.45 18.39
CA ALA A 504 -19.08 -12.47 16.94
C ALA A 504 -18.28 -13.58 16.23
N THR A 505 -17.03 -13.83 16.63
CA THR A 505 -16.24 -14.92 16.05
C THR A 505 -16.80 -16.29 16.42
N VAL A 506 -17.36 -16.45 17.62
CA VAL A 506 -18.01 -17.69 18.05
C VAL A 506 -19.28 -17.93 17.24
N GLU A 507 -20.05 -16.88 16.97
CA GLU A 507 -21.28 -16.97 16.19
C GLU A 507 -21.02 -17.25 14.71
N GLU A 508 -20.02 -16.61 14.09
CA GLU A 508 -19.56 -16.93 12.73
C GLU A 508 -19.08 -18.38 12.62
N LEU A 509 -18.34 -18.86 13.62
CA LEU A 509 -17.83 -20.24 13.64
C LEU A 509 -18.96 -21.25 13.82
N LYS A 510 -20.00 -20.89 14.59
CA LYS A 510 -21.22 -21.70 14.74
C LYS A 510 -22.02 -21.74 13.45
N SER A 511 -22.23 -20.60 12.79
CA SER A 511 -22.90 -20.53 11.49
C SER A 511 -22.15 -21.33 10.41
N SER A 512 -20.83 -21.20 10.34
CA SER A 512 -20.00 -22.00 9.41
C SER A 512 -20.07 -23.50 9.72
N HIS A 513 -20.24 -23.89 10.99
CA HIS A 513 -20.43 -25.28 11.36
C HIS A 513 -21.80 -25.82 10.92
N GLU A 514 -22.86 -25.02 11.08
CA GLU A 514 -24.23 -25.37 10.63
C GLU A 514 -24.29 -25.49 9.09
N GLU A 515 -23.64 -24.61 8.33
CA GLU A 515 -23.53 -24.72 6.87
C GLU A 515 -22.77 -25.99 6.44
N LEU A 516 -21.70 -26.37 7.17
CA LEU A 516 -20.96 -27.60 6.90
C LEU A 516 -21.78 -28.87 7.19
N LEU A 517 -22.64 -28.84 8.21
CA LEU A 517 -23.54 -29.93 8.51
C LEU A 517 -24.63 -30.06 7.44
N SER A 518 -25.25 -28.95 7.05
CA SER A 518 -26.26 -28.92 5.99
C SER A 518 -25.70 -29.38 4.65
N THR A 519 -24.50 -28.93 4.26
CA THR A 519 -23.85 -29.42 3.04
C THR A 519 -23.52 -30.91 3.11
N ASN A 520 -23.11 -31.43 4.27
CA ASN A 520 -22.87 -32.85 4.46
C ASN A 520 -24.17 -33.69 4.35
N GLU A 521 -25.29 -33.19 4.89
CA GLU A 521 -26.61 -33.81 4.75
C GLU A 521 -27.06 -33.83 3.27
N GLU A 522 -26.87 -32.73 2.53
CA GLU A 522 -27.13 -32.69 1.09
C GLU A 522 -26.27 -33.70 0.32
N TYR A 523 -24.97 -33.81 0.65
CA TYR A 523 -24.09 -34.82 0.03
C TYR A 523 -24.56 -36.25 0.31
N GLN A 524 -25.04 -36.54 1.53
CA GLN A 524 -25.58 -37.85 1.86
C GLN A 524 -26.87 -38.14 1.08
N SER A 525 -27.78 -37.17 1.00
CA SER A 525 -29.02 -37.30 0.22
C SER A 525 -28.75 -37.52 -1.27
N VAL A 526 -27.82 -36.77 -1.87
CA VAL A 526 -27.43 -36.95 -3.28
C VAL A 526 -26.78 -38.31 -3.51
N ASN A 527 -26.02 -38.81 -2.52
CA ASN A 527 -25.40 -40.13 -2.61
C ASN A 527 -26.44 -41.27 -2.49
N GLU A 528 -27.46 -41.11 -1.65
CA GLU A 528 -28.60 -42.05 -1.57
C GLU A 528 -29.44 -42.04 -2.86
N GLU A 529 -29.68 -40.88 -3.46
CA GLU A 529 -30.33 -40.77 -4.78
C GLU A 529 -29.51 -41.44 -5.89
N LEU A 530 -28.18 -41.34 -5.85
CA LEU A 530 -27.29 -41.99 -6.83
C LEU A 530 -27.22 -43.51 -6.67
N GLU A 531 -27.35 -44.03 -5.46
CA GLU A 531 -27.40 -45.48 -5.20
C GLU A 531 -28.77 -46.05 -5.62
N THR A 532 -29.87 -45.36 -5.30
CA THR A 532 -31.22 -45.77 -5.74
C THR A 532 -31.44 -45.66 -7.25
N ALA A 533 -30.73 -44.75 -7.94
CA ALA A 533 -30.74 -44.67 -9.40
C ALA A 533 -29.92 -45.77 -10.11
N LYS A 534 -29.13 -46.56 -9.37
CA LYS A 534 -28.35 -47.70 -9.90
C LYS A 534 -29.02 -49.05 -9.67
N GLU A 535 -30.01 -49.14 -8.78
CA GLU A 535 -30.94 -50.27 -8.66
C GLU A 535 -32.03 -50.21 -9.74
#